data_AF-A0A094DQM3-F1
#
_entry.id   AF-A0A094DQM3-F1
#
_cell.length_a   1.000
_cell.length_b   1.000
_cell.length_c   1.000
_cell.angle_alpha   90.00
_cell.angle_beta   90.00
_cell.angle_gamma   90.00
#
_symmetry.space_group_name_H-M   'P 1'
#
loop_
_entity.id
_entity.type
_entity.pdbx_description
1 polymer ?
#
loop_
_entity_poly.entity_id
_entity_poly.type
_entity_poly.pdbx_seq_one_letter_code
_entity_poly.pdbx_strand_id
1 'polypeptide(L)'
;PSTSWNYGGSYELLGRLIERLTSTSLTSYMQTHIWAPLSMTRISFDPHSPAIAPSLADSTLRGPNDTYLHSPNGFFREGTQFDSAGAGLFASPAEDDGLAVRTAAKP
;
A
#
# COMPACT_ATOMS: atom_id res chain seq x y z
N PRO A 1 -8.16 11.04 -22.60
CA PRO A 1 -8.69 11.19 -21.23
C PRO A 1 -10.21 11.36 -21.27
N SER A 2 -10.94 10.85 -20.28
CA SER A 2 -12.38 11.11 -20.09
C SER A 2 -13.37 10.54 -21.12
N THR A 3 -12.93 9.76 -22.11
CA THR A 3 -13.80 9.14 -23.13
C THR A 3 -14.21 7.71 -22.80
N SER A 4 -13.54 7.09 -21.83
CA SER A 4 -13.81 5.74 -21.33
C SER A 4 -13.20 5.59 -19.94
N TRP A 5 -13.74 4.67 -19.16
CA TRP A 5 -13.11 4.24 -17.92
C TRP A 5 -12.11 3.11 -18.21
N ASN A 6 -10.96 3.15 -17.56
CA ASN A 6 -9.95 2.11 -17.64
C ASN A 6 -9.24 1.98 -16.29
N TYR A 7 -9.10 0.74 -15.81
CA TYR A 7 -8.24 0.44 -14.68
C TYR A 7 -6.78 0.41 -15.14
N GLY A 8 -5.92 1.19 -14.47
CA GLY A 8 -4.51 1.30 -14.86
C GLY A 8 -3.70 2.16 -13.89
N GLY A 9 -2.52 2.59 -14.35
CA GLY A 9 -1.52 3.31 -13.53
C GLY A 9 -1.86 4.77 -13.21
N SER A 10 -3.13 5.17 -13.21
CA SER A 10 -3.53 6.55 -12.87
C SER A 10 -3.14 6.92 -11.44
N TYR A 11 -3.20 5.97 -10.51
CA TYR A 11 -2.80 6.19 -9.13
C TYR A 11 -1.29 6.37 -8.98
N GLU A 12 -0.47 5.70 -9.80
CA GLU A 12 0.98 5.93 -9.82
C GLU A 12 1.31 7.39 -10.17
N LEU A 13 0.63 7.94 -11.18
CA LEU A 13 0.80 9.34 -11.56
C LEU A 13 0.31 10.29 -10.47
N LEU A 14 -0.79 9.95 -9.79
CA LEU A 14 -1.30 10.73 -8.67
C LEU A 14 -0.31 10.77 -7.50
N GLY A 15 0.29 9.63 -7.14
CA GLY A 15 1.33 9.57 -6.10
C GLY A 15 2.50 10.50 -6.42
N ARG A 16 3.03 10.42 -7.64
CA ARG A 16 4.11 11.32 -8.11
C ARG A 16 3.70 12.78 -8.16
N LEU A 17 2.42 13.08 -8.45
CA LEU A 17 1.90 14.44 -8.44
C LEU A 17 1.88 15.01 -7.02
N ILE A 18 1.41 14.23 -6.04
CA ILE A 18 1.45 14.59 -4.62
C ILE A 18 2.88 14.95 -4.22
N GLU A 19 3.84 14.05 -4.48
CA GLU A 19 5.25 14.26 -4.10
C GLU A 19 5.82 15.55 -4.69
N ARG A 20 5.49 15.87 -5.95
CA ARG A 20 5.95 17.10 -6.61
C ARG A 20 5.30 18.36 -6.03
N LEU A 21 4.00 18.31 -5.72
CA LEU A 21 3.27 19.47 -5.21
C LEU A 21 3.64 19.78 -3.75
N THR A 22 3.96 18.75 -2.96
CA THR A 22 4.26 18.90 -1.53
C THR A 22 5.76 18.92 -1.22
N SER A 23 6.61 18.55 -2.18
CA SER A 23 8.05 18.37 -1.99
C SER A 23 8.40 17.37 -0.88
N THR A 24 7.54 16.38 -0.65
CA THR A 24 7.74 15.27 0.29
C THR A 24 7.65 13.94 -0.44
N SER A 25 8.21 12.85 0.11
CA SER A 25 7.90 11.51 -0.40
C SER A 25 6.45 11.15 -0.15
N LEU A 26 5.93 10.17 -0.90
CA LEU A 26 4.58 9.67 -0.71
C LEU A 26 4.44 9.04 0.69
N THR A 27 5.39 8.23 1.15
CA THR A 27 5.43 7.72 2.53
C THR A 27 5.27 8.84 3.56
N SER A 28 6.06 9.92 3.47
CA SER A 28 5.98 11.03 4.42
C SER A 28 4.64 11.74 4.37
N TYR A 29 4.09 11.96 3.17
CA TYR A 29 2.78 12.55 2.99
C TYR A 29 1.68 11.71 3.65
N MET A 30 1.66 10.39 3.37
CA MET A 30 0.69 9.47 3.93
C MET A 30 0.81 9.39 5.46
N GLN A 31 2.04 9.36 6.00
CA GLN A 31 2.29 9.38 7.43
C GLN A 31 1.68 10.62 8.09
N THR A 32 1.91 11.81 7.53
CA THR A 32 1.42 13.08 8.11
C THR A 32 -0.09 13.24 7.99
N HIS A 33 -0.67 12.88 6.84
CA HIS A 33 -2.04 13.26 6.53
C HIS A 33 -3.06 12.15 6.73
N ILE A 34 -2.64 10.88 6.80
CA ILE A 34 -3.55 9.74 6.91
C ILE A 34 -3.16 8.85 8.11
N TRP A 35 -1.95 8.30 8.12
CA TRP A 35 -1.59 7.26 9.10
C TRP A 35 -1.49 7.80 10.53
N ALA A 36 -0.76 8.91 10.77
CA ALA A 36 -0.65 9.48 12.11
C ALA A 36 -2.00 9.99 12.66
N PRO A 37 -2.82 10.76 11.91
CA PRO A 37 -4.14 11.19 12.38
C PRO A 37 -5.06 10.03 12.73
N LEU A 38 -4.89 8.89 12.05
CA LEU A 38 -5.65 7.67 12.31
C LEU A 38 -4.92 6.71 13.26
N SER A 39 -3.79 7.09 13.85
CA SER A 39 -2.99 6.22 14.74
C SER A 39 -2.66 4.85 14.12
N MET A 40 -2.40 4.83 12.81
CA MET A 40 -1.99 3.64 12.08
C MET A 40 -0.48 3.43 12.21
N THR A 41 -0.08 2.27 12.71
CA THR A 41 1.31 1.95 13.08
C THR A 41 1.85 0.68 12.42
N ARG A 42 0.98 -0.21 11.93
CA ARG A 42 1.36 -1.45 11.22
C ARG A 42 1.11 -1.33 9.72
N ILE A 43 1.71 -0.32 9.12
CA ILE A 43 1.54 0.05 7.72
C ILE A 43 2.84 0.64 7.14
N SER A 44 3.23 0.25 5.93
CA SER A 44 4.41 0.80 5.24
C SER A 44 4.40 0.46 3.75
N PHE A 45 5.11 1.25 2.94
CA PHE A 45 5.47 0.88 1.57
C PHE A 45 6.75 0.03 1.50
N ASP A 46 7.51 -0.05 2.59
CA ASP A 46 8.75 -0.84 2.66
C ASP A 46 8.51 -2.18 3.39
N PRO A 47 8.59 -3.34 2.70
CA PRO A 47 8.40 -4.67 3.30
C PRO A 47 9.40 -5.00 4.41
N HIS A 48 10.55 -4.32 4.47
CA HIS A 48 11.57 -4.49 5.50
C HIS A 48 11.40 -3.53 6.68
N SER A 49 10.41 -2.64 6.63
CA SER A 49 10.12 -1.72 7.72
C SER A 49 9.81 -2.49 9.02
N PRO A 50 10.34 -2.05 10.18
CA PRO A 50 10.02 -2.65 11.47
C PRO A 50 8.52 -2.69 11.80
N ALA A 51 7.72 -1.82 11.17
CA ALA A 51 6.27 -1.75 11.33
C ALA A 51 5.55 -3.01 10.81
N ILE A 52 6.10 -3.69 9.80
CA ILE A 52 5.43 -4.80 9.11
C ILE A 52 6.29 -6.06 8.99
N ALA A 53 7.61 -5.95 8.86
CA ALA A 53 8.50 -7.08 8.60
C ALA A 53 8.33 -8.26 9.59
N PRO A 54 8.15 -8.05 10.91
CA PRO A 54 7.97 -9.16 11.86
C PRO A 54 6.68 -9.96 11.68
N SER A 55 5.71 -9.42 10.96
CA SER A 55 4.38 -10.02 10.76
C SER A 55 3.97 -10.06 9.29
N LEU A 56 4.92 -9.88 8.38
CA LEU A 56 4.66 -9.90 6.95
C LEU A 56 4.28 -11.33 6.55
N ALA A 57 3.12 -11.50 5.94
CA ALA A 57 2.64 -12.81 5.52
C ALA A 57 3.31 -13.26 4.21
N ASP A 58 3.62 -14.56 4.13
CA ASP A 58 4.00 -15.18 2.86
C ASP A 58 2.81 -15.20 1.90
N SER A 59 3.10 -15.06 0.62
CA SER A 59 2.11 -15.17 -0.44
C SER A 59 2.02 -16.59 -0.98
N THR A 60 0.79 -17.03 -1.23
CA THR A 60 0.48 -18.38 -1.73
C THR A 60 -0.14 -18.28 -3.11
N LEU A 61 0.30 -19.13 -4.03
CA LEU A 61 -0.32 -19.32 -5.34
C LEU A 61 -1.21 -20.56 -5.32
N ARG A 62 -2.34 -20.48 -6.02
CA ARG A 62 -3.16 -21.67 -6.29
C ARG A 62 -2.51 -22.46 -7.41
N GLY A 63 -2.02 -23.65 -7.07
CA GLY A 63 -1.47 -24.61 -8.02
C GLY A 63 -2.58 -25.44 -8.69
N PRO A 64 -2.20 -26.30 -9.65
CA PRO A 64 -3.11 -27.30 -10.21
C PRO A 64 -3.71 -28.19 -9.10
N ASN A 65 -4.91 -28.70 -9.34
CA ASN A 65 -5.60 -29.64 -8.45
C ASN A 65 -5.82 -29.12 -7.01
N ASP A 66 -6.15 -27.84 -6.87
CA ASP A 66 -6.43 -27.19 -5.58
C ASP A 66 -5.30 -27.29 -4.55
N THR A 67 -4.06 -27.33 -5.04
CA THR A 67 -2.87 -27.27 -4.19
C THR A 67 -2.48 -25.81 -3.90
N TYR A 68 -1.76 -25.61 -2.79
CA TYR A 68 -1.20 -24.33 -2.39
C TYR A 68 0.31 -24.36 -2.58
N LEU A 69 0.83 -23.45 -3.37
CA LEU A 69 2.25 -23.33 -3.68
C LEU A 69 2.79 -22.03 -3.05
N HIS A 70 4.02 -22.06 -2.57
CA HIS A 70 4.71 -20.81 -2.22
C HIS A 70 4.86 -19.93 -3.45
N SER A 71 4.56 -18.63 -3.32
CA SER A 71 4.85 -17.68 -4.39
C SER A 71 6.37 -17.54 -4.55
N PRO A 72 6.94 -17.78 -5.74
CA PRO A 72 8.39 -17.75 -5.95
C PRO A 72 8.96 -16.33 -5.88
N ASN A 73 8.13 -15.34 -6.15
CA ASN A 73 8.44 -13.93 -5.92
C ASN A 73 7.60 -13.52 -4.72
N GLY A 74 8.23 -13.06 -3.62
CA GLY A 74 7.51 -12.18 -2.70
C GLY A 74 6.82 -11.13 -3.56
N PHE A 75 5.51 -10.91 -3.38
CA PHE A 75 4.70 -10.10 -4.31
C PHE A 75 5.13 -8.62 -4.42
N PHE A 76 6.28 -8.28 -3.86
CA PHE A 76 6.86 -6.97 -3.77
C PHE A 76 8.22 -6.96 -4.46
N ARG A 77 8.44 -5.92 -5.27
CA ARG A 77 9.73 -5.71 -5.92
C ARG A 77 10.69 -5.09 -4.92
N GLU A 78 11.86 -5.70 -4.77
CA GLU A 78 12.98 -5.05 -4.08
C GLU A 78 13.58 -3.94 -4.95
N GLY A 79 14.25 -2.97 -4.31
CA GLY A 79 14.96 -1.90 -5.02
C GLY A 79 14.04 -0.92 -5.77
N THR A 80 12.80 -0.73 -5.31
CA THR A 80 11.92 0.30 -5.86
C THR A 80 12.54 1.69 -5.66
N GLN A 81 12.41 2.55 -6.66
CA GLN A 81 12.95 3.92 -6.62
C GLN A 81 11.94 4.92 -6.01
N PHE A 82 10.69 4.50 -5.87
CA PHE A 82 9.60 5.30 -5.35
C PHE A 82 8.48 4.39 -4.83
N ASP A 83 7.64 4.95 -3.97
CA ASP A 83 6.47 4.27 -3.43
C ASP A 83 5.34 4.21 -4.47
N SER A 84 4.83 3.01 -4.74
CA SER A 84 3.70 2.81 -5.65
C SER A 84 2.39 3.10 -4.93
N ALA A 85 1.74 4.20 -5.32
CA ALA A 85 0.44 4.58 -4.75
C ALA A 85 -0.70 3.63 -5.18
N GLY A 86 -0.51 2.88 -6.27
CA GLY A 86 -1.53 1.97 -6.80
C GLY A 86 -1.48 0.54 -6.23
N ALA A 87 -0.31 0.05 -5.81
CA ALA A 87 -0.15 -1.36 -5.41
C ALA A 87 0.99 -1.65 -4.42
N GLY A 88 1.64 -0.64 -3.84
CA GLY A 88 2.86 -0.83 -3.04
C GLY A 88 2.68 -0.91 -1.52
N LEU A 89 1.44 -0.78 -1.01
CA LEU A 89 1.21 -0.61 0.43
C LEU A 89 0.97 -1.95 1.13
N PHE A 90 1.69 -2.16 2.23
CA PHE A 90 1.44 -3.27 3.15
C PHE A 90 0.80 -2.73 4.42
N ALA A 91 -0.27 -3.36 4.86
CA ALA A 91 -0.95 -3.02 6.10
C ALA A 91 -1.45 -4.27 6.79
N SER A 92 -1.54 -4.24 8.12
CA SER A 92 -2.29 -5.27 8.83
C SER A 92 -3.80 -5.09 8.58
N PRO A 93 -4.61 -6.17 8.63
CA PRO A 93 -6.06 -6.06 8.43
C PRO A 93 -6.74 -5.07 9.37
N ALA A 94 -6.25 -4.95 10.61
CA ALA A 94 -6.80 -4.01 11.59
C ALA A 94 -6.58 -2.54 11.22
N GLU A 95 -5.50 -2.23 10.49
CA GLU A 95 -5.24 -0.88 9.99
C GLU A 95 -6.17 -0.54 8.82
N ASP A 96 -6.36 -1.49 7.90
CA ASP A 96 -7.23 -1.32 6.74
C ASP A 96 -8.72 -1.17 7.15
N ASP A 97 -9.20 -2.03 8.04
CA ASP A 97 -10.55 -1.90 8.62
C ASP A 97 -10.69 -0.60 9.44
N GLY A 98 -9.64 -0.25 10.20
CA GLY A 98 -9.55 1.01 10.92
C GLY A 98 -9.69 2.23 10.01
N LEU A 99 -9.10 2.21 8.81
CA LEU A 99 -9.25 3.28 7.81
C LEU A 99 -10.70 3.41 7.37
N ALA A 100 -11.38 2.31 7.03
CA ALA A 100 -12.77 2.33 6.61
C ALA A 100 -13.71 2.86 7.69
N VAL A 101 -13.54 2.42 8.95
CA VAL A 101 -14.40 2.81 10.06
C VAL A 101 -14.13 4.24 10.53
N ARG A 102 -12.85 4.64 10.68
CA ARG A 102 -12.48 5.94 11.26
C ARG A 102 -12.68 7.10 10.28
N THR A 103 -12.69 6.84 8.97
CA THR A 103 -13.05 7.85 7.96
C THR A 103 -14.56 8.03 7.85
N ALA A 104 -15.35 6.95 8.01
CA ALA A 104 -16.81 7.03 8.06
C ALA A 104 -17.36 7.74 9.32
N ALA A 105 -16.57 7.80 10.40
CA ALA A 105 -16.93 8.42 11.67
C ALA A 105 -16.66 9.93 11.77
N LYS A 106 -16.10 10.57 10.73
CA LYS A 106 -15.96 12.04 10.70
C LYS A 106 -17.28 12.67 10.19
N PRO A 107 -17.88 13.60 10.95
CA PRO A 107 -19.08 14.34 10.52
C PRO A 107 -18.81 15.29 9.34
#